data_AF-A0A524G9Y9-F1
#
_entry.id   AF-A0A524G9Y9-F1
#
_cell.length_a   1.000
_cell.length_b   1.000
_cell.length_c   1.000
_cell.angle_alpha   90.00
_cell.angle_beta   90.00
_cell.angle_gamma   90.00
#
_symmetry.space_group_name_H-M   'P 1'
#
loop_
_entity.id
_entity.type
_entity.pdbx_description
1 polymer ?
#
loop_
_entity_poly.entity_id
_entity_poly.type
_entity_poly.pdbx_seq_one_letter_code
_entity_poly.pdbx_strand_id
1 'polypeptide(L)'
;MSIADKKQIKRRTWMMPQEVEVWYVLPAIRKELAKIMKTKTVPRIGEDGKKKDHKINQKEIARMLGVTEPAITQYLLKKKGIRSRGDQIDIPQKFLHELDKSADAMINAFEKHMSDEDMFEIMTREINRIIKIIRDDGAMCDFHRRFSAHVKDDCSACKR
;
A
#
# COMPACT_ATOMS: atom_id res chain seq x y z
N MET A 1 16.39 9.84 -25.00
CA MET A 1 15.47 10.99 -24.95
C MET A 1 14.98 11.14 -23.52
N SER A 2 15.35 12.23 -22.85
CA SER A 2 15.09 12.42 -21.41
C SER A 2 13.59 12.60 -21.15
N ILE A 3 13.11 11.96 -20.08
CA ILE A 3 11.74 12.06 -19.57
C ILE A 3 11.62 13.37 -18.77
N ALA A 4 12.05 14.48 -19.38
CA ALA A 4 11.79 15.81 -18.89
C ALA A 4 10.54 16.33 -19.63
N ASP A 5 9.64 16.99 -18.90
CA ASP A 5 8.56 17.81 -19.45
C ASP A 5 7.29 17.13 -19.95
N LYS A 6 6.78 16.12 -19.24
CA LYS A 6 5.32 16.07 -19.07
C LYS A 6 4.95 17.11 -18.01
N LYS A 7 4.65 18.35 -18.45
CA LYS A 7 4.06 19.42 -17.62
C LYS A 7 2.93 18.84 -16.78
N GLN A 8 3.25 18.50 -15.54
CA GLN A 8 2.31 17.93 -14.59
C GLN A 8 1.30 19.04 -14.29
N ILE A 9 0.03 18.80 -14.58
CA ILE A 9 -1.05 19.74 -14.24
C ILE A 9 -1.11 19.78 -12.72
N LYS A 10 -0.35 20.72 -12.12
CA LYS A 10 -0.37 20.98 -10.68
C LYS A 10 -1.81 21.36 -10.35
N ARG A 11 -2.52 20.50 -9.60
CA ARG A 11 -3.88 20.81 -9.18
C ARG A 11 -3.83 22.08 -8.32
N ARG A 12 -4.71 23.06 -8.61
CA ARG A 12 -4.76 24.36 -7.90
C ARG A 12 -5.05 24.22 -6.41
N THR A 13 -5.53 23.06 -5.97
CA THR A 13 -5.96 22.82 -4.59
C THR A 13 -4.75 22.72 -3.66
N TRP A 14 -4.79 23.49 -2.58
CA TRP A 14 -3.90 23.35 -1.45
C TRP A 14 -4.22 22.02 -0.76
N MET A 15 -3.40 21.00 -0.99
CA MET A 15 -3.49 19.73 -0.24
C MET A 15 -2.42 19.71 0.85
N MET A 16 -2.81 19.31 2.04
CA MET A 16 -1.91 18.99 3.15
C MET A 16 -1.27 17.61 2.93
N PRO A 17 -0.06 17.36 3.47
CA PRO A 17 0.58 16.04 3.39
C PRO A 17 -0.32 14.89 3.86
N GLN A 18 -1.14 15.13 4.89
CA GLN A 18 -2.10 14.17 5.43
C GLN A 18 -3.21 13.84 4.43
N GLU A 19 -3.68 14.82 3.65
CA GLU A 19 -4.66 14.57 2.58
C GLU A 19 -4.01 13.76 1.45
N VAL A 20 -2.75 14.06 1.12
CA VAL A 20 -1.98 13.27 0.14
C VAL A 20 -1.82 11.82 0.62
N GLU A 21 -1.55 11.64 1.90
CA GLU A 21 -1.42 10.34 2.55
C GLU A 21 -2.72 9.54 2.46
N VAL A 22 -3.83 10.09 2.95
CA VAL A 22 -5.13 9.41 2.98
C VAL A 22 -5.65 9.14 1.57
N TRP A 23 -5.49 10.08 0.64
CA TRP A 23 -6.08 9.96 -0.69
C TRP A 23 -5.24 9.14 -1.66
N TYR A 24 -3.91 9.17 -1.58
CA TYR A 24 -3.06 8.55 -2.60
C TYR A 24 -2.11 7.51 -2.02
N VAL A 25 -1.44 7.81 -0.90
CA VAL A 25 -0.41 6.92 -0.33
C VAL A 25 -1.03 5.67 0.28
N LEU A 26 -2.04 5.83 1.14
CA LEU A 26 -2.72 4.70 1.77
C LEU A 26 -3.37 3.76 0.73
N PRO A 27 -4.08 4.25 -0.31
CA PRO A 27 -4.57 3.39 -1.38
C PRO A 27 -3.48 2.70 -2.19
N ALA A 28 -2.34 3.35 -2.44
CA ALA A 28 -1.22 2.74 -3.14
C ALA A 28 -0.55 1.63 -2.29
N ILE A 29 -0.37 1.86 -0.98
CA ILE A 29 0.13 0.84 -0.05
C ILE A 29 -0.79 -0.39 -0.05
N ARG A 30 -2.10 -0.21 0.13
CA ARG A 30 -3.07 -1.32 0.12
C ARG A 30 -3.05 -2.10 -1.19
N LYS A 31 -2.92 -1.41 -2.32
CA LYS A 31 -2.80 -2.03 -3.63
C LYS A 31 -1.53 -2.86 -3.77
N GLU A 32 -0.37 -2.35 -3.36
CA GLU A 32 0.88 -3.11 -3.43
C GLU A 32 0.90 -4.28 -2.44
N LEU A 33 0.37 -4.12 -1.22
CA LEU A 33 0.16 -5.23 -0.29
C LEU A 33 -0.71 -6.33 -0.90
N ALA A 34 -1.84 -5.98 -1.52
CA ALA A 34 -2.72 -6.96 -2.14
C ALA A 34 -2.02 -7.75 -3.27
N LYS A 35 -1.18 -7.07 -4.08
CA LYS A 35 -0.39 -7.73 -5.12
C LYS A 35 0.66 -8.68 -4.54
N ILE A 36 1.38 -8.24 -3.51
CA ILE A 36 2.39 -9.07 -2.82
C ILE A 36 1.71 -10.28 -2.20
N MET A 37 0.66 -10.09 -1.40
CA MET A 37 -0.07 -11.20 -0.77
C MET A 37 -0.61 -12.20 -1.81
N LYS A 38 -1.00 -11.72 -3.00
CA LYS A 38 -1.53 -12.60 -4.05
C LYS A 38 -0.49 -13.57 -4.63
N THR A 39 0.81 -13.26 -4.52
CA THR A 39 1.89 -14.14 -4.97
C THR A 39 2.38 -15.10 -3.88
N LYS A 40 1.99 -14.86 -2.62
CA LYS A 40 2.41 -15.67 -1.47
C LYS A 40 1.64 -16.99 -1.39
N THR A 41 2.28 -17.98 -0.78
CA THR A 41 1.72 -19.29 -0.44
C THR A 41 1.97 -19.60 1.02
N VAL A 42 1.03 -20.32 1.63
CA VAL A 42 1.07 -20.75 3.02
C VAL A 42 0.85 -22.25 3.13
N PRO A 43 1.58 -22.96 4.00
CA PRO A 43 1.49 -24.40 4.07
C PRO A 43 0.32 -24.82 4.98
N ARG A 44 -0.73 -25.42 4.41
CA ARG A 44 -1.93 -25.89 5.14
C ARG A 44 -2.08 -27.41 5.04
N ILE A 45 -2.77 -28.01 6.00
CA ILE A 45 -3.05 -29.45 6.01
C ILE A 45 -4.28 -29.70 5.13
N GLY A 46 -4.11 -30.48 4.07
CA GLY A 46 -5.22 -30.93 3.22
C GLY A 46 -6.04 -32.05 3.85
N GLU A 47 -7.16 -32.40 3.22
CA GLU A 47 -8.03 -33.52 3.65
C GLU A 47 -7.30 -34.88 3.70
N ASP A 48 -6.21 -35.01 2.93
CA ASP A 48 -5.32 -36.18 2.93
C ASP A 48 -4.29 -36.17 4.08
N GLY A 49 -4.39 -35.22 5.01
CA GLY A 49 -3.47 -35.06 6.15
C GLY A 49 -2.08 -34.53 5.78
N LYS A 50 -1.85 -34.19 4.51
CA LYS A 50 -0.55 -33.73 4.01
C LYS A 50 -0.46 -32.21 4.02
N LYS A 51 0.71 -31.68 4.36
CA LYS A 51 1.02 -30.26 4.27
C LYS A 51 1.26 -29.89 2.80
N LYS A 52 0.46 -28.97 2.26
CA LYS A 52 0.58 -28.45 0.89
C LYS A 52 0.62 -26.94 0.90
N ASP A 53 1.22 -26.35 -0.12
CA ASP A 53 1.24 -24.90 -0.29
C ASP A 53 -0.06 -24.42 -0.91
N HIS A 54 -0.77 -23.54 -0.18
CA HIS A 54 -2.01 -22.92 -0.63
C HIS A 54 -1.77 -21.45 -0.97
N LYS A 55 -2.28 -21.01 -2.12
CA LYS A 55 -2.28 -19.59 -2.47
C LYS A 55 -3.28 -18.84 -1.61
N ILE A 56 -2.91 -17.62 -1.26
CA ILE A 56 -3.82 -16.71 -0.59
C ILE A 56 -4.88 -16.23 -1.59
N ASN A 57 -6.15 -16.39 -1.22
CA ASN A 57 -7.30 -16.02 -2.03
C ASN A 57 -7.72 -14.56 -1.78
N GLN A 58 -8.58 -14.01 -2.64
CA GLN A 58 -8.95 -12.59 -2.55
C GLN A 58 -9.77 -12.26 -1.30
N LYS A 59 -10.58 -13.22 -0.82
CA LYS A 59 -11.38 -13.09 0.41
C LYS A 59 -10.49 -12.97 1.65
N GLU A 60 -9.44 -13.78 1.72
CA GLU A 60 -8.44 -13.71 2.80
C GLU A 60 -7.70 -12.37 2.77
N ILE A 61 -7.25 -11.92 1.59
CA ILE A 61 -6.59 -10.62 1.43
C ILE A 61 -7.53 -9.47 1.83
N ALA A 62 -8.80 -9.53 1.44
CA ALA A 62 -9.80 -8.53 1.79
C ALA A 62 -9.98 -8.42 3.31
N ARG A 63 -10.07 -9.56 4.00
CA ARG A 63 -10.16 -9.63 5.47
C ARG A 63 -8.89 -9.08 6.14
N MET A 64 -7.70 -9.47 5.67
CA MET A 64 -6.42 -8.98 6.22
C MET A 64 -6.24 -7.46 6.04
N LEU A 65 -6.74 -6.89 4.95
CA LEU A 65 -6.60 -5.46 4.63
C LEU A 65 -7.80 -4.60 5.08
N GLY A 66 -8.81 -5.20 5.71
CA GLY A 66 -10.01 -4.49 6.16
C GLY A 66 -10.76 -3.79 5.03
N VAL A 67 -10.85 -4.42 3.86
CA VAL A 67 -11.54 -3.89 2.68
C VAL A 67 -12.46 -4.95 2.07
N THR A 68 -13.26 -4.57 1.08
CA THR A 68 -14.17 -5.50 0.41
C THR A 68 -13.44 -6.32 -0.67
N GLU A 69 -13.93 -7.52 -0.99
CA GLU A 69 -13.39 -8.34 -2.09
C GLU A 69 -13.37 -7.61 -3.45
N PRO A 70 -14.40 -6.81 -3.82
CA PRO A 70 -14.34 -5.97 -5.01
C PRO A 70 -13.17 -4.97 -4.99
N ALA A 71 -12.79 -4.42 -3.83
CA ALA A 71 -11.62 -3.53 -3.73
C ALA A 71 -10.33 -4.28 -4.07
N ILE A 72 -10.17 -5.52 -3.59
CA ILE A 72 -9.04 -6.38 -3.95
C ILE A 72 -9.02 -6.70 -5.44
N THR A 73 -10.19 -7.02 -6.02
CA THR A 73 -10.30 -7.20 -7.47
C THR A 73 -9.80 -5.95 -8.21
N GLN A 74 -10.22 -4.75 -7.79
CA GLN A 74 -9.77 -3.50 -8.40
C GLN A 74 -8.26 -3.28 -8.28
N TYR A 75 -7.66 -3.62 -7.13
CA TYR A 75 -6.20 -3.53 -6.89
C TYR A 75 -5.39 -4.46 -7.81
N LEU A 76 -5.90 -5.66 -8.06
CA LEU A 76 -5.18 -6.70 -8.83
C LEU A 76 -5.35 -6.57 -10.35
N LEU A 77 -6.33 -5.79 -10.83
CA LEU A 77 -6.48 -5.52 -12.25
C LEU A 77 -5.20 -4.86 -12.82
N LYS A 78 -4.77 -5.30 -14.01
CA LYS A 78 -3.60 -4.75 -14.71
C LYS A 78 -3.75 -3.23 -14.90
N LYS A 79 -2.66 -2.48 -14.69
CA LYS A 79 -2.62 -1.01 -14.84
C LYS A 79 -2.86 -0.63 -16.31
N LYS A 80 -4.09 -0.25 -16.64
CA LYS A 80 -4.50 0.36 -17.93
C LYS A 80 -4.82 1.83 -17.71
N GLY A 81 -3.78 2.63 -17.43
CA GLY A 81 -3.93 4.04 -17.06
C GLY A 81 -4.29 4.27 -15.57
N ILE A 82 -4.78 5.47 -15.26
CA ILE A 82 -5.19 5.89 -13.91
C ILE A 82 -6.67 5.56 -13.72
N ARG A 83 -7.00 4.60 -12.85
CA ARG A 83 -8.39 4.18 -12.56
C ARG A 83 -8.84 4.56 -11.16
N SER A 84 -7.89 4.65 -10.24
CA SER A 84 -8.10 5.01 -8.84
C SER A 84 -7.06 6.01 -8.36
N ARG A 85 -7.26 6.57 -7.15
CA ARG A 85 -6.25 7.44 -6.53
C ARG A 85 -4.92 6.70 -6.25
N GLY A 86 -4.99 5.40 -5.91
CA GLY A 86 -3.80 4.55 -5.75
C GLY A 86 -3.04 4.23 -7.05
N ASP A 87 -3.54 4.65 -8.22
CA ASP A 87 -2.81 4.57 -9.50
C ASP A 87 -2.04 5.84 -9.83
N GLN A 88 -2.28 6.94 -9.10
CA GLN A 88 -1.68 8.25 -9.36
C GLN A 88 -0.28 8.37 -8.75
N ILE A 89 0.07 7.48 -7.82
CA ILE A 89 1.43 7.32 -7.31
C ILE A 89 1.85 5.86 -7.46
N ASP A 90 3.15 5.67 -7.63
CA ASP A 90 3.78 4.36 -7.59
C ASP A 90 4.69 4.34 -6.35
N ILE A 91 4.57 3.31 -5.52
CA ILE A 91 5.44 3.14 -4.36
C ILE A 91 6.87 2.85 -4.86
N PRO A 92 7.88 3.64 -4.45
CA PRO A 92 9.27 3.39 -4.82
C PRO A 92 9.73 1.96 -4.49
N GLN A 93 10.51 1.37 -5.39
CA GLN A 93 10.99 -0.02 -5.26
C GLN A 93 11.72 -0.29 -3.93
N LYS A 94 12.43 0.72 -3.42
CA LYS A 94 13.12 0.64 -2.12
C LYS A 94 12.21 0.31 -0.92
N PHE A 95 10.91 0.57 -1.02
CA PHE A 95 9.94 0.25 0.05
C PHE A 95 9.26 -1.10 -0.13
N LEU A 96 9.46 -1.80 -1.26
CA LEU A 96 8.79 -3.09 -1.48
C LEU A 96 9.23 -4.16 -0.48
N HIS A 97 10.49 -4.13 -0.04
CA HIS A 97 10.97 -5.03 1.03
C HIS A 97 10.19 -4.84 2.33
N GLU A 98 9.89 -3.58 2.68
CA GLU A 98 9.14 -3.26 3.89
C GLU A 98 7.66 -3.64 3.77
N LEU A 99 7.08 -3.49 2.57
CA LEU A 99 5.74 -3.99 2.26
C LEU A 99 5.67 -5.53 2.33
N ASP A 100 6.70 -6.23 1.86
CA ASP A 100 6.77 -7.69 1.90
C ASP A 100 6.80 -8.23 3.34
N LYS A 101 7.63 -7.63 4.21
CA LYS A 101 7.64 -7.95 5.65
C LYS A 101 6.27 -7.74 6.30
N SER A 102 5.63 -6.62 5.99
CA SER A 102 4.31 -6.30 6.53
C SER A 102 3.22 -7.25 6.01
N ALA A 103 3.30 -7.68 4.75
CA ALA A 103 2.44 -8.73 4.22
C ALA A 103 2.63 -10.04 4.98
N ASP A 104 3.88 -10.47 5.19
CA ASP A 104 4.18 -11.69 5.95
C ASP A 104 3.66 -11.61 7.40
N ALA A 105 3.78 -10.46 8.06
CA ALA A 105 3.24 -10.27 9.40
C ALA A 105 1.71 -10.43 9.45
N MET A 106 0.98 -9.85 8.51
CA MET A 106 -0.48 -9.99 8.42
C MET A 106 -0.90 -11.42 8.06
N ILE A 107 -0.18 -12.07 7.13
CA ILE A 107 -0.43 -13.46 6.74
C ILE A 107 -0.22 -14.40 7.92
N ASN A 108 0.90 -14.25 8.64
CA ASN A 108 1.20 -15.08 9.81
C ASN A 108 0.16 -14.92 10.92
N ALA A 109 -0.38 -13.72 11.11
CA ALA A 109 -1.48 -13.48 12.05
C ALA A 109 -2.78 -14.17 11.59
N PHE A 110 -3.08 -14.07 10.30
CA PHE A 110 -4.26 -14.70 9.70
C PHE A 110 -4.22 -16.23 9.81
N GLU A 111 -3.08 -16.86 9.51
CA GLU A 111 -2.91 -18.32 9.61
C GLU A 111 -2.94 -18.82 11.06
N LYS A 112 -2.65 -17.95 12.04
CA LYS A 112 -2.83 -18.25 13.48
C LYS A 112 -4.28 -18.12 13.94
N HIS A 113 -5.21 -17.84 13.04
CA HIS A 113 -6.64 -17.65 13.33
C HIS A 113 -6.88 -16.58 14.41
N MET A 114 -6.08 -15.51 14.38
CA MET A 114 -6.30 -14.36 15.27
C MET A 114 -7.68 -13.72 15.02
N SER A 115 -8.18 -13.01 16.03
CA SER A 115 -9.49 -12.35 15.96
C SER A 115 -9.50 -11.23 14.93
N ASP A 116 -10.69 -10.77 14.53
CA ASP A 116 -10.80 -9.61 13.61
C ASP A 116 -10.23 -8.33 14.25
N GLU A 117 -10.33 -8.18 15.58
CA GLU A 117 -9.76 -7.06 16.32
C GLU A 117 -8.23 -7.07 16.29
N ASP A 118 -7.63 -8.25 16.54
CA ASP A 118 -6.18 -8.43 16.43
C ASP A 118 -5.68 -8.17 15.00
N MET A 119 -6.43 -8.67 14.01
CA MET A 119 -6.10 -8.44 12.60
C MET A 119 -6.15 -6.95 12.26
N PHE A 120 -7.15 -6.23 12.76
CA PHE A 120 -7.24 -4.77 12.60
C PHE A 120 -6.05 -4.05 13.23
N GLU A 121 -5.65 -4.44 14.45
CA GLU A 121 -4.49 -3.84 15.13
C GLU A 121 -3.19 -4.09 14.35
N ILE A 122 -2.94 -5.33 13.94
CA ILE A 122 -1.73 -5.72 13.18
C ILE A 122 -1.69 -4.99 11.85
N MET A 123 -2.79 -5.01 11.09
CA MET A 123 -2.88 -4.28 9.82
C MET A 123 -2.60 -2.79 10.02
N THR A 124 -3.20 -2.18 11.04
CA THR A 124 -3.03 -0.75 11.35
C THR A 124 -1.59 -0.44 11.71
N ARG A 125 -0.96 -1.24 12.57
CA ARG A 125 0.45 -1.08 12.96
C ARG A 125 1.37 -1.16 11.76
N GLU A 126 1.21 -2.18 10.91
CA GLU A 126 2.08 -2.40 9.76
C GLU A 126 1.95 -1.30 8.70
N ILE A 127 0.73 -0.86 8.39
CA ILE A 127 0.51 0.24 7.45
C ILE A 127 1.10 1.56 7.99
N ASN A 128 0.90 1.87 9.28
CA ASN A 128 1.47 3.07 9.90
C ASN A 128 3.01 3.02 9.92
N ARG A 129 3.59 1.84 10.16
CA ARG A 129 5.04 1.61 10.08
C ARG A 129 5.58 1.93 8.67
N ILE A 130 4.91 1.45 7.62
CA ILE A 130 5.27 1.75 6.22
C ILE A 130 5.14 3.25 5.93
N ILE A 131 4.04 3.88 6.35
CA ILE A 131 3.83 5.33 6.18
C ILE A 131 4.94 6.14 6.86
N LYS A 132 5.33 5.75 8.08
CA LYS A 132 6.44 6.38 8.80
C LYS A 132 7.75 6.27 8.01
N ILE A 133 8.08 5.08 7.50
CA ILE A 133 9.29 4.88 6.68
C ILE A 133 9.27 5.77 5.42
N ILE A 134 8.13 5.84 4.72
CA ILE A 134 7.95 6.71 3.55
C ILE A 134 8.13 8.20 3.91
N ARG A 135 7.70 8.60 5.12
CA ARG A 135 7.83 9.97 5.62
C ARG A 135 9.27 10.30 6.00
N ASP A 136 9.92 9.44 6.78
CA ASP A 136 11.29 9.62 7.28
C ASP A 136 12.31 9.62 6.13
N ASP A 137 12.05 8.88 5.06
CA ASP A 137 12.85 8.88 3.83
C ASP A 137 12.69 10.16 2.98
N GLY A 138 11.61 10.93 3.21
CA GLY A 138 11.31 12.15 2.44
C GLY A 138 10.47 11.92 1.17
N ALA A 139 10.18 10.66 0.79
CA ALA A 139 9.32 10.33 -0.34
C ALA A 139 7.90 10.94 -0.23
N MET A 140 7.39 11.13 1.00
CA MET A 140 6.13 11.85 1.23
C MET A 140 6.17 13.29 0.68
N CYS A 141 7.30 14.00 0.80
CA CYS A 141 7.48 15.34 0.24
C CYS A 141 7.41 15.31 -1.29
N ASP A 142 7.98 14.28 -1.92
CA ASP A 142 7.93 14.11 -3.37
C ASP A 142 6.51 13.87 -3.86
N PHE A 143 5.72 13.07 -3.13
CA PHE A 143 4.30 12.91 -3.41
C PHE A 143 3.56 14.24 -3.22
N HIS A 144 3.82 14.97 -2.13
CA HIS A 144 3.17 16.23 -1.83
C HIS A 144 3.40 17.29 -2.92
N ARG A 145 4.64 17.45 -3.40
CA ARG A 145 5.00 18.37 -4.49
C ARG A 145 4.29 18.05 -5.82
N ARG A 146 3.97 16.78 -6.07
CA ARG A 146 3.21 16.37 -7.28
C ARG A 146 1.75 16.84 -7.22
N PHE A 147 1.19 16.94 -6.02
CA PHE A 147 -0.24 17.20 -5.82
C PHE A 147 -0.54 18.64 -5.39
N SER A 148 0.42 19.35 -4.78
CA SER A 148 0.26 20.73 -4.34
C SER A 148 1.26 21.65 -5.01
N ALA A 149 0.76 22.60 -5.80
CA ALA A 149 1.57 23.54 -6.56
C ALA A 149 2.44 24.48 -5.70
N HIS A 150 1.98 24.72 -4.47
CA HIS A 150 2.48 25.74 -3.56
C HIS A 150 3.68 25.28 -2.72
N VAL A 151 4.03 24.00 -2.80
CA VAL A 151 5.16 23.42 -2.06
C VAL A 151 6.45 23.82 -2.79
N LYS A 152 7.28 24.61 -2.11
CA LYS A 152 8.61 24.97 -2.58
C LYS A 152 9.55 23.77 -2.53
N ASP A 153 10.60 23.79 -3.35
CA ASP A 153 11.59 22.71 -3.38
C ASP A 153 12.36 22.58 -2.06
N ASP A 154 12.63 23.71 -1.40
CA ASP A 154 13.32 23.86 -0.12
C ASP A 154 12.41 23.75 1.12
N CYS A 155 11.16 23.32 0.95
CA CYS A 155 10.19 23.20 2.04
C CYS A 155 10.71 22.31 3.19
N SER A 156 10.60 22.81 4.42
CA SER A 156 11.01 22.13 5.66
C SER A 156 9.87 21.97 6.69
N ALA A 157 8.62 22.23 6.28
CA ALA A 157 7.45 22.29 7.18
C ALA A 157 7.22 21.01 8.00
N CYS A 158 7.65 19.85 7.50
CA CYS A 158 7.46 18.55 8.13
C CYS A 158 8.73 17.97 8.78
N LYS A 159 9.86 18.71 8.84
CA LYS A 159 11.14 18.23 9.39
C LYS A 159 11.20 18.25 10.95
N ARG A 160 10.14 17.82 11.63
CA ARG A 160 10.05 17.84 13.10
C ARG A 160 9.93 16.46 13.67
#